data_AF-A0A6P4IHD6-F1
#
_entry.id   AF-A0A6P4IHD6-F1
#
_cell.length_a   1.000
_cell.length_b   1.000
_cell.length_c   1.000
_cell.angle_alpha   90.00
_cell.angle_beta   90.00
_cell.angle_gamma   90.00
#
_symmetry.space_group_name_H-M   'P 1'
#
loop_
_entity.id
_entity.type
_entity.pdbx_description
1 polymer ?
#
loop_
_entity_poly.entity_id
_entity_poly.type
_entity_poly.pdbx_seq_one_letter_code
_entity_poly.pdbx_strand_id
1 'polypeptide(L)'
;MSIASVHGPQIADICSPLSHHNLGLSASLPDLVGSPLEINMDNVLTIEELRQHMGSCFTCGVSWTDDHVSLDCTECGGYSLERPCPLCDGQCGVQWKRDFAMSHACSQARWVGVCISYPEVVAGVQLPVGGAAGAATSCAAAAANQLRLAQELCSRLEQLSTSSASKSGRI
;
A
#
# COMPACT_ATOMS: atom_id res chain seq x y z
N MET A 1 -39.42 -42.77 6.97
CA MET A 1 -39.24 -42.94 5.51
C MET A 1 -38.17 -41.95 5.09
N SER A 2 -37.09 -42.46 4.52
CA SER A 2 -35.87 -41.73 4.16
C SER A 2 -35.95 -41.33 2.69
N ILE A 3 -35.63 -40.08 2.36
CA ILE A 3 -35.18 -39.70 1.01
C ILE A 3 -33.98 -38.76 1.13
N ALA A 4 -32.82 -39.27 0.70
CA ALA A 4 -31.66 -38.47 0.35
C ALA A 4 -31.87 -37.93 -1.07
N SER A 5 -31.52 -36.67 -1.31
CA SER A 5 -31.35 -36.14 -2.66
C SER A 5 -30.01 -35.42 -2.75
N VAL A 6 -29.11 -36.05 -3.50
CA VAL A 6 -27.78 -35.59 -3.89
C VAL A 6 -27.95 -34.72 -5.13
N HIS A 7 -27.46 -33.47 -5.09
CA HIS A 7 -27.02 -32.73 -6.28
C HIS A 7 -25.95 -31.71 -5.85
N GLY A 8 -24.82 -31.76 -6.57
CA GLY A 8 -23.62 -30.94 -6.35
C GLY A 8 -23.72 -29.48 -6.82
N PRO A 9 -22.59 -28.76 -6.85
CA PRO A 9 -22.51 -27.35 -6.47
C PRO A 9 -22.74 -26.40 -7.66
N GLN A 10 -23.59 -25.39 -7.44
CA GLN A 10 -23.72 -24.23 -8.32
C GLN A 10 -23.02 -23.06 -7.62
N ILE A 11 -21.73 -22.87 -7.90
CA ILE A 11 -21.00 -21.65 -7.53
C ILE A 11 -21.42 -20.61 -8.56
N ALA A 12 -22.22 -19.64 -8.14
CA ALA A 12 -22.45 -18.42 -8.88
C ALA A 12 -22.23 -17.25 -7.92
N ASP A 13 -21.05 -16.66 -8.07
CA ASP A 13 -20.65 -15.33 -7.62
C ASP A 13 -21.77 -14.30 -7.76
N ILE A 14 -22.22 -13.75 -6.64
CA ILE A 14 -22.80 -12.40 -6.59
C ILE A 14 -22.31 -11.73 -5.30
N CYS A 15 -21.00 -11.51 -5.20
CA CYS A 15 -20.48 -10.40 -4.41
C CYS A 15 -20.32 -9.22 -5.37
N SER A 16 -21.16 -8.20 -5.21
CA SER A 16 -20.91 -6.88 -5.80
C SER A 16 -19.93 -6.11 -4.92
N PRO A 17 -18.75 -5.73 -5.46
CA PRO A 17 -18.11 -4.49 -5.08
C PRO A 17 -18.16 -3.54 -6.29
N LEU A 18 -19.21 -2.72 -6.36
CA LEU A 18 -19.20 -1.54 -7.22
C LEU A 18 -18.43 -0.45 -6.49
N SER A 19 -17.13 -0.37 -6.81
CA SER A 19 -16.34 0.85 -7.05
C SER A 19 -14.85 0.51 -6.99
N HIS A 20 -14.41 -0.36 -7.90
CA HIS A 20 -12.99 -0.46 -8.23
C HIS A 20 -12.62 0.70 -9.17
N HIS A 21 -12.18 1.83 -8.62
CA HIS A 21 -11.30 2.72 -9.39
C HIS A 21 -9.93 2.02 -9.51
N ASN A 22 -9.87 1.09 -10.46
CA ASN A 22 -8.66 0.35 -10.80
C ASN A 22 -7.70 1.30 -11.53
N LEU A 23 -6.75 1.89 -10.79
CA LEU A 23 -5.57 2.52 -11.39
C LEU A 23 -4.57 1.44 -11.79
N GLY A 24 -5.00 0.56 -12.71
CA GLY A 24 -4.17 -0.47 -13.30
C GLY A 24 -3.34 0.11 -14.45
N LEU A 25 -2.11 0.56 -14.15
CA LEU A 25 -1.10 0.80 -15.18
C LEU A 25 -0.51 -0.53 -15.65
N SER A 26 -1.29 -1.33 -16.39
CA SER A 26 -0.75 -2.43 -17.18
C SER A 26 -0.28 -1.89 -18.53
N ALA A 27 0.96 -1.39 -18.58
CA ALA A 27 1.59 -1.00 -19.84
C ALA A 27 1.96 -2.26 -20.65
N SER A 28 1.05 -2.71 -21.52
CA SER A 28 1.40 -3.49 -22.70
C SER A 28 1.38 -2.53 -23.88
N LEU A 29 2.56 -2.08 -24.30
CA LEU A 29 2.73 -1.17 -25.44
C LEU A 29 2.58 -1.95 -26.75
N PRO A 30 1.60 -1.60 -27.61
CA PRO A 30 1.84 -1.59 -29.04
C PRO A 30 1.98 -0.15 -29.53
N ASP A 31 3.03 0.03 -30.30
CA ASP A 31 3.37 1.12 -31.21
C ASP A 31 2.18 1.94 -31.72
N LEU A 32 1.99 3.16 -31.18
CA LEU A 32 1.11 4.18 -31.72
C LEU A 32 1.82 5.55 -31.68
N VAL A 33 2.63 5.77 -32.70
CA VAL A 33 2.93 7.10 -33.22
C VAL A 33 1.63 7.86 -33.47
N GLY A 34 1.34 8.89 -32.65
CA GLY A 34 0.32 9.90 -32.97
C GLY A 34 -0.84 10.08 -31.99
N SER A 35 -0.62 10.02 -30.67
CA SER A 35 -1.58 10.62 -29.72
C SER A 35 -0.81 11.49 -28.72
N PRO A 36 -1.09 12.80 -28.65
CA PRO A 36 -0.62 13.66 -27.57
C PRO A 36 -0.93 12.97 -26.24
N LEU A 37 -0.13 13.22 -25.21
CA LEU A 37 -0.45 12.74 -23.87
C LEU A 37 -1.77 13.38 -23.42
N GLU A 38 -2.89 12.76 -23.78
CA GLU A 38 -4.21 13.04 -23.25
C GLU A 38 -4.17 12.52 -21.81
N ILE A 39 -3.60 13.34 -20.93
CA ILE A 39 -3.79 13.20 -19.49
C ILE A 39 -5.30 13.24 -19.33
N ASN A 40 -5.92 12.08 -19.10
CA ASN A 40 -7.35 11.98 -18.90
C ASN A 40 -7.72 12.95 -17.75
N MET A 41 -8.32 14.09 -18.09
CA MET A 41 -8.70 15.12 -17.13
C MET A 41 -9.70 14.59 -16.10
N ASP A 42 -10.42 13.51 -16.43
CA ASP A 42 -11.32 12.82 -15.51
C ASP A 42 -10.58 12.10 -14.36
N ASN A 43 -9.26 11.97 -14.46
CA ASN A 43 -8.41 11.35 -13.45
C ASN A 43 -7.62 12.37 -12.61
N VAL A 44 -7.87 13.67 -12.80
CA VAL A 44 -7.27 14.76 -12.04
C VAL A 44 -8.23 15.13 -10.91
N LEU A 45 -7.93 14.65 -9.70
CA LEU A 45 -8.66 15.03 -8.50
C LEU A 45 -8.33 16.48 -8.12
N THR A 46 -9.35 17.21 -7.67
CA THR A 46 -9.15 18.45 -6.91
C THR A 46 -8.38 18.17 -5.62
N ILE A 47 -7.80 19.22 -5.03
CA ILE A 47 -7.05 19.09 -3.76
C ILE A 47 -7.98 18.62 -2.63
N GLU A 48 -9.25 19.04 -2.64
CA GLU A 48 -10.27 18.60 -1.69
C GLU A 48 -10.59 17.11 -1.86
N GLU A 49 -10.79 16.65 -3.09
CA GLU A 49 -11.05 15.23 -3.39
C GLU A 49 -9.86 14.35 -3.03
N LEU A 50 -8.63 14.81 -3.30
CA LEU A 50 -7.43 14.08 -2.91
C LEU A 50 -7.33 13.91 -1.40
N ARG A 51 -7.65 14.96 -0.63
CA ARG A 51 -7.68 14.88 0.84
C ARG A 51 -8.73 13.89 1.32
N GLN A 52 -9.92 13.90 0.73
CA GLN A 52 -10.97 12.95 1.06
C GLN A 52 -10.57 11.51 0.74
N HIS A 53 -9.95 11.31 -0.43
CA HIS A 53 -9.44 10.02 -0.86
C HIS A 53 -8.38 9.49 0.11
N MET A 54 -7.45 10.35 0.55
CA MET A 54 -6.43 10.00 1.55
C MET A 54 -7.00 9.74 2.95
N GLY A 55 -8.20 10.24 3.25
CA GLY A 55 -8.92 9.97 4.48
C GLY A 55 -9.67 8.63 4.48
N SER A 56 -9.66 7.88 3.36
CA SER A 56 -10.44 6.66 3.18
C SER A 56 -9.55 5.44 3.00
N CYS A 57 -9.96 4.28 3.52
CA CYS A 57 -9.22 3.03 3.35
C CYS A 57 -9.19 2.60 1.87
N PHE A 58 -8.01 2.29 1.33
CA PHE A 58 -7.88 1.86 -0.07
C PHE A 58 -8.34 0.41 -0.28
N THR A 59 -8.32 -0.40 0.77
CA THR A 59 -8.71 -1.82 0.71
C THR A 59 -10.22 -2.02 0.79
N CYS A 60 -10.93 -1.27 1.64
CA CYS A 60 -12.36 -1.49 1.89
C CYS A 60 -13.25 -0.25 1.68
N GLY A 61 -12.68 0.90 1.33
CA GLY A 61 -13.42 2.11 0.95
C GLY A 61 -14.09 2.86 2.09
N VAL A 62 -14.01 2.39 3.34
CA VAL A 62 -14.57 3.12 4.48
C VAL A 62 -13.81 4.42 4.73
N SER A 63 -14.53 5.47 5.09
CA SER A 63 -13.95 6.77 5.41
C SER A 63 -13.50 6.81 6.86
N TRP A 64 -12.19 6.87 7.10
CA TRP A 64 -11.65 6.97 8.44
C TRP A 64 -11.88 8.33 9.07
N THR A 65 -11.99 9.39 8.26
CA THR A 65 -12.32 10.73 8.73
C THR A 65 -13.75 10.85 9.24
N ASP A 66 -14.65 9.96 8.79
CA ASP A 66 -16.03 9.84 9.29
C ASP A 66 -16.14 8.79 10.42
N ASP A 67 -15.03 8.42 11.05
CA ASP A 67 -14.96 7.42 12.13
C ASP A 67 -15.44 6.01 11.74
N HIS A 68 -15.47 5.69 10.45
CA HIS A 68 -15.82 4.36 9.95
C HIS A 68 -14.60 3.46 9.84
N VAL A 69 -14.76 2.18 10.21
CA VAL A 69 -13.72 1.17 10.16
C VAL A 69 -14.30 -0.18 9.79
N SER A 70 -13.50 -1.01 9.11
CA SER A 70 -13.78 -2.43 8.95
C SER A 70 -12.85 -3.24 9.86
N LEU A 71 -13.43 -4.12 10.69
CA LEU A 71 -12.69 -4.95 11.64
C LEU A 71 -11.90 -6.07 10.94
N ASP A 72 -12.38 -6.50 9.77
CA ASP A 72 -11.76 -7.56 8.97
C ASP A 72 -10.77 -7.00 7.91
N CYS A 73 -10.47 -5.70 7.97
CA CYS A 73 -9.54 -5.04 7.06
C CYS A 73 -8.21 -4.74 7.75
N THR A 74 -7.12 -5.30 7.22
CA THR A 74 -5.76 -5.12 7.75
C THR A 74 -5.29 -3.67 7.69
N GLU A 75 -5.70 -2.92 6.67
CA GLU A 75 -5.39 -1.50 6.51
C GLU A 75 -6.12 -0.63 7.53
N CYS A 76 -7.35 -1.00 7.92
CA CYS A 76 -8.08 -0.32 9.00
C CYS A 76 -7.46 -0.64 10.36
N GLY A 77 -7.22 -1.92 10.65
CA GLY A 77 -6.62 -2.37 11.91
C GLY A 77 -7.44 -2.04 13.15
N GLY A 78 -8.77 -1.94 13.00
CA GLY A 78 -9.74 -1.83 14.11
C GLY A 78 -9.93 -0.44 14.72
N TYR A 79 -9.25 0.60 14.23
CA TYR A 79 -9.37 1.98 14.71
C TYR A 79 -9.54 2.94 13.54
N SER A 80 -10.02 4.16 13.78
CA SER A 80 -10.15 5.22 12.77
C SER A 80 -8.87 6.09 12.79
N LEU A 81 -8.97 7.40 12.96
CA LEU A 81 -7.80 8.29 12.92
C LEU A 81 -6.83 8.11 14.09
N GLU A 82 -7.36 7.65 15.23
CA GLU A 82 -6.63 7.62 16.49
C GLU A 82 -6.85 6.30 17.22
N ARG A 83 -5.85 5.91 18.02
CA ARG A 83 -5.96 4.75 18.89
C ARG A 83 -5.19 4.94 20.20
N PRO A 84 -5.53 4.16 21.25
CA PRO A 84 -4.73 4.12 22.47
C PRO A 84 -3.33 3.62 22.19
N CYS A 85 -2.36 4.04 23.01
CA CYS A 85 -0.98 3.58 22.93
C CYS A 85 -0.86 2.05 22.87
N PRO A 86 -0.32 1.45 21.79
CA PRO A 86 -0.16 0.00 21.67
C PRO A 86 0.94 -0.59 22.56
N LEU A 87 1.84 0.24 23.10
CA LEU A 87 2.96 -0.23 23.91
C LEU A 87 2.59 -0.48 25.37
N CYS A 88 1.56 0.20 25.87
CA CYS A 88 1.10 0.09 27.26
C CYS A 88 -0.42 0.02 27.36
N ASP A 89 -1.09 -0.39 26.28
CA ASP A 89 -2.55 -0.51 26.18
C ASP A 89 -3.30 0.74 26.66
N GLY A 90 -2.79 1.92 26.30
CA GLY A 90 -3.38 3.21 26.63
C GLY A 90 -3.13 3.74 28.05
N GLN A 91 -2.39 3.03 28.91
CA GLN A 91 -2.14 3.48 30.29
C GLN A 91 -1.42 4.82 30.40
N CYS A 92 -0.62 5.20 29.40
CA CYS A 92 0.06 6.50 29.39
C CYS A 92 -0.85 7.67 28.96
N GLY A 93 -2.10 7.39 28.54
CA GLY A 93 -3.05 8.39 28.05
C GLY A 93 -2.71 8.99 26.68
N VAL A 94 -1.59 8.60 26.05
CA VAL A 94 -1.21 9.10 24.72
C VAL A 94 -2.04 8.43 23.63
N GLN A 95 -2.64 9.26 22.77
CA GLN A 95 -3.27 8.82 21.54
C GLN A 95 -2.26 8.78 20.39
N TRP A 96 -2.27 7.68 19.65
CA TRP A 96 -1.45 7.49 18.46
C TRP A 96 -2.28 7.83 17.24
N LYS A 97 -1.69 8.59 16.32
CA LYS A 97 -2.35 9.03 15.09
C LYS A 97 -2.02 8.10 13.94
N ARG A 98 -2.99 7.85 13.08
CA ARG A 98 -2.77 7.08 11.85
C ARG A 98 -1.81 7.83 10.92
N ASP A 99 -0.86 7.10 10.36
CA ASP A 99 -0.10 7.55 9.20
C ASP A 99 -0.82 7.07 7.94
N PHE A 100 -1.56 7.95 7.26
CA PHE A 100 -2.30 7.60 6.05
C PHE A 100 -1.36 7.06 4.98
N ALA A 101 -0.28 7.78 4.68
CA ALA A 101 0.66 7.42 3.63
C ALA A 101 1.25 6.03 3.85
N MET A 102 1.70 5.72 5.07
CA MET A 102 2.23 4.39 5.40
C MET A 102 1.15 3.32 5.49
N SER A 103 -0.07 3.67 5.92
CA SER A 103 -1.16 2.71 5.96
C SER A 103 -1.55 2.24 4.57
N HIS A 104 -1.67 3.17 3.62
CA HIS A 104 -1.92 2.85 2.22
C HIS A 104 -0.75 2.11 1.57
N ALA A 105 0.48 2.60 1.76
CA ALA A 105 1.66 2.06 1.10
C ALA A 105 1.95 0.59 1.46
N CYS A 106 1.57 0.16 2.66
CA CYS A 106 1.76 -1.23 3.10
C CYS A 106 0.44 -2.01 3.23
N SER A 107 -0.70 -1.42 2.84
CA SER A 107 -2.06 -2.00 2.97
C SER A 107 -2.34 -2.57 4.37
N GLN A 108 -1.80 -1.92 5.39
CA GLN A 108 -1.84 -2.35 6.79
C GLN A 108 -1.89 -1.12 7.69
N ALA A 109 -2.60 -1.17 8.82
CA ALA A 109 -2.71 -0.03 9.71
C ALA A 109 -1.33 0.40 10.29
N ARG A 110 -0.98 1.67 10.09
CA ARG A 110 0.27 2.28 10.58
C ARG A 110 -0.02 3.50 11.45
N TRP A 111 0.76 3.62 12.52
CA TRP A 111 0.49 4.54 13.61
C TRP A 111 1.77 5.26 14.03
N VAL A 112 1.63 6.55 14.35
CA VAL A 112 2.69 7.43 14.84
C VAL A 112 2.27 7.98 16.20
N GLY A 113 3.14 7.80 17.18
CA GLY A 113 2.96 8.28 18.54
C GLY A 113 4.12 7.82 19.40
N VAL A 114 4.30 8.41 20.58
CA VAL A 114 5.40 8.09 21.50
C VAL A 114 4.81 7.69 22.85
N CYS A 115 5.19 6.52 23.37
CA CYS A 115 4.74 6.11 24.70
C CYS A 115 5.57 6.80 25.80
N ILE A 116 4.90 7.46 26.75
CA ILE A 116 5.58 8.10 27.90
C ILE A 116 6.27 7.06 28.79
N SER A 117 5.67 5.88 28.96
CA SER A 117 6.25 4.80 29.75
C SER A 117 7.45 4.14 29.06
N TYR A 118 7.57 4.28 27.73
CA TYR A 118 8.58 3.61 26.90
C TYR A 118 9.05 4.54 25.77
N PRO A 119 9.82 5.60 26.05
CA PRO A 119 10.18 6.60 25.06
C PRO A 119 11.24 6.13 24.05
N GLU A 120 12.07 5.13 24.39
CA GLU A 120 13.21 4.71 23.56
C GLU A 120 12.85 3.69 22.46
N VAL A 121 11.82 2.87 22.69
CA VAL A 121 11.36 1.83 21.74
C VAL A 121 10.70 2.40 20.48
N VAL A 122 10.42 3.69 20.43
CA VAL A 122 9.60 4.31 19.38
C VAL A 122 10.42 4.67 18.13
N ALA A 123 11.74 4.79 18.25
CA ALA A 123 12.61 5.09 17.12
C ALA A 123 12.83 3.89 16.16
N GLY A 124 12.45 2.67 16.57
CA GLY A 124 12.79 1.46 15.81
C GLY A 124 11.72 0.38 15.70
N VAL A 125 10.58 0.49 16.41
CA VAL A 125 9.63 -0.62 16.48
C VAL A 125 8.42 -0.37 15.58
N GLN A 126 8.52 -0.84 14.33
CA GLN A 126 7.35 -1.30 13.59
C GLN A 126 6.86 -2.57 14.29
N LEU A 127 5.97 -2.44 15.28
CA LEU A 127 5.42 -3.58 16.00
C LEU A 127 4.70 -4.51 15.00
N PRO A 128 5.08 -5.80 14.89
CA PRO A 128 4.27 -6.78 14.21
C PRO A 128 3.16 -7.20 15.18
N VAL A 129 1.94 -6.74 14.96
CA VAL A 129 0.79 -7.43 15.53
C VAL A 129 0.68 -8.76 14.78
N GLY A 130 0.92 -9.86 15.50
CA GLY A 130 0.95 -11.23 14.97
C GLY A 130 -0.42 -11.69 14.44
N GLY A 131 -0.51 -12.71 13.58
CA GLY A 131 0.54 -13.57 13.06
C GLY A 131 0.09 -14.34 11.82
N ALA A 132 1.06 -14.65 10.96
CA ALA A 132 1.10 -15.80 10.08
C ALA A 132 2.52 -15.84 9.47
N ALA A 133 3.20 -16.96 9.61
CA ALA A 133 4.53 -17.17 9.07
C ALA A 133 4.48 -17.12 7.54
N GLY A 134 5.02 -16.04 6.99
CA GLY A 134 5.38 -15.89 5.58
C GLY A 134 6.35 -14.72 5.54
N ALA A 135 7.48 -14.89 4.88
CA ALA A 135 8.56 -13.91 4.80
C ALA A 135 8.06 -12.57 4.22
N ALA A 136 7.49 -11.72 5.07
CA ALA A 136 7.16 -10.35 4.75
C ALA A 136 8.48 -9.58 4.81
N THR A 137 9.20 -9.57 3.69
CA THR A 137 10.14 -8.49 3.40
C THR A 137 9.37 -7.20 3.69
N SER A 138 9.74 -6.48 4.75
CA SER A 138 9.02 -5.26 5.14
C SER A 138 8.94 -4.33 3.93
N CYS A 139 7.85 -3.57 3.77
CA CYS A 139 7.70 -2.62 2.67
C CYS A 139 8.94 -1.68 2.58
N ALA A 140 9.57 -1.37 3.72
CA ALA A 140 10.86 -0.67 3.79
C ALA A 140 12.04 -1.48 3.23
N ALA A 141 12.16 -2.78 3.54
CA ALA A 141 13.21 -3.64 2.98
C ALA A 141 13.03 -3.88 1.47
N ALA A 142 11.78 -3.98 1.00
CA ALA A 142 11.47 -4.08 -0.43
C ALA A 142 11.86 -2.78 -1.17
N ALA A 143 11.52 -1.62 -0.61
CA ALA A 143 11.91 -0.31 -1.14
C ALA A 143 13.44 -0.11 -1.16
N ALA A 144 14.14 -0.52 -0.09
CA ALA A 144 15.60 -0.44 -0.03
C ALA A 144 16.27 -1.34 -1.09
N ASN A 145 15.73 -2.55 -1.33
CA ASN A 145 16.28 -3.43 -2.35
C ASN A 145 16.04 -2.90 -3.78
N GLN A 146 14.88 -2.28 -4.04
CA GLN A 146 14.59 -1.61 -5.31
C GLN A 146 15.55 -0.44 -5.57
N LEU A 147 15.83 0.39 -4.56
CA LEU A 147 16.78 1.49 -4.70
C LEU A 147 18.21 1.01 -5.00
N ARG A 148 18.65 -0.07 -4.35
CA ARG A 148 19.97 -0.68 -4.60
C ARG A 148 20.07 -1.24 -6.02
N LEU A 149 19.01 -1.90 -6.50
CA LEU A 149 18.96 -2.40 -7.87
C LEU A 149 19.02 -1.26 -8.89
N ALA A 150 18.28 -0.17 -8.66
CA ALA A 150 18.30 1.01 -9.52
C ALA A 150 19.70 1.63 -9.61
N GLN A 151 20.42 1.74 -8.49
CA GLN A 151 21.81 2.25 -8.46
C GLN A 151 22.77 1.36 -9.26
N GLU A 152 22.66 0.03 -9.14
CA GLU A 152 23.48 -0.92 -9.91
C GLU A 152 23.20 -0.81 -11.42
N LEU A 153 21.93 -0.69 -11.81
CA LEU A 153 21.56 -0.52 -13.23
C LEU A 153 22.10 0.79 -13.80
N CYS A 154 21.99 1.90 -13.06
CA CYS A 154 22.57 3.18 -13.48
C CYS A 154 24.09 3.09 -13.66
N SER A 155 24.80 2.44 -12.72
CA SER A 155 26.25 2.25 -12.83
C SER A 155 26.64 1.41 -14.04
N ARG A 156 25.89 0.32 -14.33
CA ARG A 156 26.13 -0.52 -15.51
C ARG A 156 25.86 0.21 -16.82
N LEU A 157 24.82 1.03 -16.87
CA LEU A 157 24.52 1.86 -18.05
C LEU A 157 25.66 2.87 -18.32
N GLU A 158 26.25 3.45 -17.28
CA GLU A 158 27.41 4.35 -17.40
C GLU A 158 28.70 3.62 -17.82
N GLN A 159 28.91 2.38 -17.38
CA GLN A 159 30.02 1.55 -17.87
C GLN A 159 29.84 1.14 -19.34
N LEU A 160 28.61 0.87 -19.77
CA LEU A 160 28.30 0.54 -21.17
C LEU A 160 28.46 1.76 -22.08
N SER A 161 28.07 2.95 -21.62
CA SER A 161 28.23 4.19 -22.40
C SER A 161 29.71 4.52 -22.63
N THR A 162 30.54 4.42 -21.59
CA THR A 162 32.00 4.63 -21.68
C THR A 162 32.71 3.53 -22.47
N SER A 163 32.28 2.27 -22.37
CA SER A 163 32.83 1.15 -23.17
C SER A 163 32.47 1.24 -24.65
N SER A 164 31.30 1.79 -24.98
CA SER A 164 30.88 2.04 -26.37
C SER A 164 31.70 3.16 -27.03
N ALA A 165 32.14 4.15 -26.26
CA ALA A 165 33.04 5.21 -26.72
C ALA A 165 34.44 4.68 -27.08
N SER A 166 34.97 3.66 -26.38
CA SER A 166 36.28 3.06 -26.72
C SER A 166 36.28 2.20 -27.98
N LYS A 167 35.12 1.70 -28.44
CA LYS A 167 35.04 0.82 -29.62
C LYS A 167 34.77 1.56 -30.94
N SER A 168 34.33 2.82 -30.89
CA SER A 168 34.10 3.69 -32.05
C SER A 168 35.30 4.60 -32.35
N GLY A 169 36.53 4.09 -32.18
CA GLY A 169 37.78 4.84 -32.37
C GLY A 169 38.87 4.06 -33.10
N ARG A 170 38.49 3.09 -33.94
CA ARG A 170 39.43 2.35 -34.79
C ARG A 170 38.86 2.23 -36.21
N ILE A 171 39.02 3.31 -36.96
CA ILE A 171 39.09 3.31 -38.43
C ILE A 171 40.56 3.50 -38.79
#